data_AF-A0A1A8UN00-F1
#
_entry.id   AF-A0A1A8UN00-F1
#
_cell.length_a   1.000
_cell.length_b   1.000
_cell.length_c   1.000
_cell.angle_alpha   90.00
_cell.angle_beta   90.00
_cell.angle_gamma   90.00
#
_symmetry.space_group_name_H-M   'P 1'
#
loop_
_entity.id
_entity.type
_entity.pdbx_description
1 polymer ?
#
loop_
_entity_poly.entity_id
_entity_poly.type
_entity_poly.pdbx_seq_one_letter_code
_entity_poly.pdbx_strand_id
1 'polypeptide(L)'
;MLVTLGYLPKNLRAKKSEVNFLPSFPEGKGDPDLERERPAIIVEMTKRKADWKQVGEMMNITFPLRRKEIVENQPLAAEVKEGWPALFKEQQIEAEFARLTSVDLKKSFFSGLDQHLPRFLELFKAKSGKSAGQSKQLKCLDDSSILRKRSVVL
;
A
#
# COMPACT_ATOMS: atom_id res chain seq x y z
N MET A 1 -25.79 17.20 36.97
CA MET A 1 -24.42 17.74 37.11
C MET A 1 -23.48 16.55 37.16
N LEU A 2 -22.45 16.36 36.34
CA LEU A 2 -21.80 17.17 35.32
C LEU A 2 -21.21 16.19 34.30
N VAL A 3 -21.30 16.56 33.04
CA VAL A 3 -20.64 15.91 31.91
C VAL A 3 -19.17 16.30 31.97
N THR A 4 -18.24 15.37 32.19
CA THR A 4 -16.83 15.59 31.86
C THR A 4 -16.57 15.00 30.49
N LEU A 5 -16.67 15.88 29.49
CA LEU A 5 -16.22 15.68 28.11
C LEU A 5 -14.71 15.38 28.15
N GLY A 6 -14.36 14.10 28.20
CA GLY A 6 -13.00 13.64 27.96
C GLY A 6 -12.69 13.78 26.48
N TYR A 7 -11.78 14.69 26.17
CA TYR A 7 -11.24 14.97 24.85
C TYR A 7 -10.91 13.68 24.09
N LEU A 8 -11.68 13.34 23.05
CA LEU A 8 -11.29 12.31 22.08
C LEU A 8 -10.22 12.92 21.17
N PRO A 9 -8.97 12.43 21.17
CA PRO A 9 -7.92 13.01 20.34
C PRO A 9 -8.26 12.79 18.87
N LYS A 10 -8.55 13.90 18.19
CA LYS A 10 -8.72 13.95 16.74
C LYS A 10 -7.39 13.60 16.09
N ASN A 11 -7.38 12.54 15.27
CA ASN A 11 -6.28 12.10 14.42
C ASN A 11 -5.04 11.58 15.18
N LEU A 12 -5.08 10.33 15.67
CA LEU A 12 -3.85 9.58 15.88
C LEU A 12 -3.24 9.30 14.49
N ARG A 13 -2.27 10.11 14.08
CA ARG A 13 -1.30 9.66 13.09
C ARG A 13 -0.53 8.51 13.73
N ALA A 14 -0.43 7.38 13.03
CA ALA A 14 0.38 6.26 13.49
C ALA A 14 1.78 6.77 13.85
N LYS A 15 2.18 6.62 15.12
CA LYS A 15 3.60 6.68 15.47
C LYS A 15 4.23 5.50 14.75
N LYS A 16 5.24 5.79 13.91
CA LYS A 16 5.97 4.78 13.12
C LYS A 16 6.15 3.52 13.97
N SER A 17 5.63 2.38 13.49
CA SER A 17 5.77 1.01 14.03
C SER A 17 4.75 0.48 15.07
N GLU A 18 3.66 1.18 15.40
CA GLU A 18 2.56 0.52 16.13
C GLU A 18 1.84 -0.48 15.22
N VAL A 19 2.22 -1.76 15.33
CA VAL A 19 1.68 -2.88 14.53
C VAL A 19 0.15 -2.98 14.65
N ASN A 20 -0.44 -2.47 15.75
CA ASN A 20 -1.87 -2.58 16.07
C ASN A 20 -2.64 -1.24 15.96
N PHE A 21 -2.17 -0.30 15.14
CA PHE A 21 -2.91 0.94 14.91
C PHE A 21 -4.32 0.67 14.36
N LEU A 22 -5.34 1.25 15.01
CA LEU A 22 -6.74 1.24 14.60
C LEU A 22 -7.18 2.67 14.26
N PRO A 23 -7.50 2.99 12.99
CA PRO A 23 -8.04 4.29 12.62
C PRO A 23 -9.49 4.41 13.11
N SER A 24 -9.91 5.63 13.43
CA SER A 24 -11.31 5.94 13.77
C SER A 24 -12.23 5.82 12.56
N PHE A 25 -13.50 5.43 12.79
CA PHE A 25 -14.51 5.42 11.74
C PHE A 25 -14.84 6.82 11.21
N PRO A 26 -15.31 6.93 9.96
CA PRO A 26 -15.90 8.17 9.45
C PRO A 26 -17.02 8.68 10.37
N GLU A 27 -17.18 10.00 10.46
CA GLU A 27 -18.16 10.62 11.34
C GLU A 27 -19.58 10.08 11.07
N GLY A 28 -20.25 9.60 12.13
CA GLY A 28 -21.60 9.05 12.05
C GLY A 28 -21.71 7.64 11.46
N LYS A 29 -20.60 6.95 11.13
CA LYS A 29 -20.61 5.57 10.63
C LYS A 29 -20.13 4.57 11.69
N GLY A 30 -20.79 3.43 11.78
CA GLY A 30 -20.33 2.26 12.55
C GLY A 30 -19.93 1.07 11.67
N ASP A 31 -19.51 -0.03 12.31
CA ASP A 31 -19.19 -1.29 11.62
C ASP A 31 -20.26 -1.72 10.60
N PRO A 32 -21.57 -1.73 10.95
CA PRO A 32 -22.61 -2.19 10.02
C PRO A 32 -22.76 -1.31 8.77
N ASP A 33 -22.40 -0.03 8.86
CA ASP A 33 -22.49 0.89 7.72
C ASP A 33 -21.37 0.65 6.72
N LEU A 34 -20.17 0.34 7.22
CA LEU A 34 -19.00 0.04 6.40
C LEU A 34 -19.09 -1.37 5.81
N GLU A 35 -19.68 -2.32 6.53
CA GLU A 35 -19.92 -3.69 6.04
C GLU A 35 -20.82 -3.71 4.80
N ARG A 36 -21.75 -2.76 4.66
CA ARG A 36 -22.63 -2.64 3.49
C ARG A 36 -21.88 -2.33 2.19
N GLU A 37 -20.67 -1.78 2.28
CA GLU A 37 -19.83 -1.48 1.11
C GLU A 37 -19.10 -2.74 0.60
N ARG A 38 -18.89 -3.76 1.46
CA ARG A 38 -18.14 -4.98 1.09
C ARG A 38 -18.75 -5.71 -0.11
N PRO A 39 -20.07 -5.99 -0.17
CA PRO A 39 -20.67 -6.62 -1.34
C PRO A 39 -20.47 -5.82 -2.63
N ALA A 40 -20.55 -4.48 -2.57
CA ALA A 40 -20.36 -3.62 -3.73
C ALA A 40 -18.93 -3.71 -4.28
N ILE A 41 -17.92 -3.74 -3.40
CA ILE A 41 -16.52 -3.98 -3.79
C ILE A 41 -16.38 -5.36 -4.45
N ILE A 42 -16.90 -6.42 -3.84
CA ILE A 42 -16.81 -7.78 -4.37
C ILE A 42 -17.43 -7.86 -5.77
N VAL A 43 -18.65 -7.32 -5.93
CA VAL A 43 -19.36 -7.31 -7.22
C VAL A 43 -18.55 -6.54 -8.27
N GLU A 44 -18.06 -5.34 -7.94
CA GLU A 44 -17.24 -4.54 -8.86
C GLU A 44 -15.97 -5.29 -9.30
N MET A 45 -15.33 -6.00 -8.36
CA MET A 45 -14.12 -6.80 -8.59
C MET A 45 -14.34 -8.01 -9.50
N THR A 46 -15.58 -8.47 -9.69
CA THR A 46 -15.91 -9.56 -10.63
C THR A 46 -16.11 -9.09 -12.07
N LYS A 47 -16.26 -7.78 -12.30
CA LYS A 47 -16.48 -7.24 -13.64
C LYS A 47 -15.24 -7.39 -14.50
N ARG A 48 -15.43 -7.68 -15.79
CA ARG A 48 -14.35 -7.76 -16.79
C ARG A 48 -13.52 -6.46 -16.86
N LYS A 49 -14.18 -5.31 -16.66
CA LYS A 49 -13.57 -3.99 -16.58
C LYS A 49 -14.09 -3.30 -15.32
N ALA A 50 -13.37 -3.48 -14.22
CA ALA A 50 -13.68 -2.83 -12.96
C ALA A 50 -13.44 -1.31 -13.02
N ASP A 51 -14.30 -0.55 -12.39
CA ASP A 51 -14.11 0.87 -12.11
C ASP A 51 -13.18 1.04 -10.90
N TRP A 52 -11.89 1.18 -11.16
CA TRP A 52 -10.87 1.32 -10.12
C TRP A 52 -10.99 2.60 -9.30
N LYS A 53 -11.63 3.64 -9.84
CA LYS A 53 -11.89 4.87 -9.08
C LYS A 53 -12.94 4.57 -8.01
N GLN A 54 -14.04 3.94 -8.40
CA GLN A 54 -15.09 3.54 -7.47
C GLN A 54 -14.58 2.54 -6.42
N VAL A 55 -13.82 1.51 -6.84
CA VAL A 55 -13.18 0.57 -5.90
C VAL A 55 -12.28 1.31 -4.92
N GLY A 56 -11.48 2.26 -5.40
CA GLY A 56 -10.60 3.07 -4.54
C GLY A 56 -11.35 3.88 -3.49
N GLU A 57 -12.48 4.50 -3.85
CA GLU A 57 -13.33 5.25 -2.94
C GLU A 57 -13.97 4.35 -1.86
N MET A 58 -14.56 3.22 -2.28
CA MET A 58 -15.15 2.24 -1.35
C MET A 58 -14.07 1.66 -0.42
N MET A 59 -12.91 1.30 -0.96
CA MET A 59 -11.77 0.81 -0.18
C MET A 59 -11.28 1.87 0.81
N ASN A 60 -11.24 3.15 0.44
CA ASN A 60 -10.83 4.21 1.35
C ASN A 60 -11.79 4.35 2.55
N ILE A 61 -13.10 4.33 2.29
CA ILE A 61 -14.12 4.46 3.34
C ILE A 61 -14.11 3.27 4.30
N THR A 62 -13.87 2.06 3.77
CA THR A 62 -13.87 0.80 4.54
C THR A 62 -12.52 0.47 5.20
N PHE A 63 -11.51 1.32 5.05
CA PHE A 63 -10.18 1.09 5.64
C PHE A 63 -10.21 0.81 7.16
N PRO A 64 -10.96 1.57 7.98
CA PRO A 64 -11.00 1.27 9.41
C PRO A 64 -11.60 -0.09 9.76
N LEU A 65 -12.66 -0.50 9.05
CA LEU A 65 -13.29 -1.80 9.24
C LEU A 65 -12.31 -2.93 8.93
N ARG A 66 -11.62 -2.86 7.78
CA ARG A 66 -10.57 -3.83 7.41
C ARG A 66 -9.45 -3.88 8.43
N ARG A 67 -8.96 -2.73 8.88
CA ARG A 67 -7.87 -2.68 9.86
C ARG A 67 -8.29 -3.35 11.16
N LYS A 68 -9.49 -3.03 11.65
CA LYS A 68 -10.08 -3.64 12.84
C LYS A 68 -10.15 -5.16 12.70
N GLU A 69 -10.75 -5.66 11.61
CA GLU A 69 -10.86 -7.09 11.32
C GLU A 69 -9.48 -7.79 11.32
N ILE A 70 -8.49 -7.22 10.64
CA ILE A 70 -7.14 -7.82 10.52
C ILE A 70 -6.40 -7.81 11.87
N VAL A 71 -6.51 -6.73 12.66
CA VAL A 71 -5.82 -6.61 13.96
C VAL A 71 -6.48 -7.49 15.02
N GLU A 72 -7.80 -7.42 15.12
CA GLU A 72 -8.55 -8.07 16.20
C GLU A 72 -8.75 -9.56 15.94
N ASN A 73 -9.09 -9.95 14.71
CA ASN A 73 -9.43 -11.33 14.40
C ASN A 73 -8.24 -12.15 13.88
N GLN A 74 -7.16 -11.49 13.45
CA GLN A 74 -5.98 -12.12 12.86
C GLN A 74 -6.31 -13.23 11.84
N PRO A 75 -7.18 -12.94 10.84
CA PRO A 75 -7.65 -13.93 9.89
C PRO A 75 -6.52 -14.45 8.98
N LEU A 76 -6.73 -15.62 8.41
CA LEU A 76 -5.87 -16.15 7.36
C LEU A 76 -5.92 -15.25 6.12
N ALA A 77 -4.83 -15.22 5.36
CA ALA A 77 -4.78 -14.45 4.12
C ALA A 77 -5.87 -14.87 3.10
N ALA A 78 -6.31 -16.13 3.13
CA ALA A 78 -7.40 -16.63 2.30
C ALA A 78 -8.75 -15.97 2.67
N GLU A 79 -9.04 -15.82 3.96
CA GLU A 79 -10.27 -15.20 4.47
C GLU A 79 -10.29 -13.70 4.14
N VAL A 80 -9.14 -13.02 4.32
CA VAL A 80 -8.98 -11.61 3.90
C VAL A 80 -9.21 -11.46 2.40
N LYS A 81 -8.73 -12.41 1.58
CA LYS A 81 -8.93 -12.37 0.13
C LYS A 81 -10.39 -12.55 -0.27
N GLU A 82 -11.12 -13.40 0.45
CA GLU A 82 -12.54 -13.63 0.22
C GLU A 82 -13.36 -12.37 0.57
N GLY A 83 -13.12 -11.77 1.74
CA GLY A 83 -13.84 -10.57 2.18
C GLY A 83 -13.42 -9.30 1.44
N TRP A 84 -12.14 -9.18 1.09
CA TRP A 84 -11.53 -7.95 0.53
C TRP A 84 -10.65 -8.28 -0.68
N PRO A 85 -11.20 -8.82 -1.78
CA PRO A 85 -10.43 -9.29 -2.94
C PRO A 85 -9.61 -8.17 -3.60
N ALA A 86 -10.04 -6.92 -3.45
CA ALA A 86 -9.34 -5.74 -3.93
C ALA A 86 -7.94 -5.60 -3.30
N LEU A 87 -7.72 -6.03 -2.04
CA LEU A 87 -6.40 -6.00 -1.38
C LEU A 87 -5.35 -6.87 -2.09
N PHE A 88 -5.75 -7.75 -3.00
CA PHE A 88 -4.85 -8.63 -3.76
C PHE A 88 -4.61 -8.11 -5.18
N LYS A 89 -4.71 -6.80 -5.36
CA LYS A 89 -4.48 -6.08 -6.62
C LYS A 89 -3.45 -4.99 -6.39
N GLU A 90 -2.48 -4.89 -7.29
CA GLU A 90 -1.31 -3.99 -7.15
C GLU A 90 -1.71 -2.56 -6.74
N GLN A 91 -2.69 -1.98 -7.43
CA GLN A 91 -3.15 -0.61 -7.18
C GLN A 91 -3.69 -0.40 -5.77
N GLN A 92 -4.37 -1.41 -5.21
CA GLN A 92 -4.94 -1.34 -3.87
C GLN A 92 -3.93 -1.75 -2.79
N ILE A 93 -2.95 -2.61 -3.11
CA ILE A 93 -1.80 -2.86 -2.22
C ILE A 93 -1.04 -1.56 -1.98
N GLU A 94 -0.78 -0.80 -3.04
CA GLU A 94 -0.14 0.52 -2.95
C GLU A 94 -0.96 1.51 -2.11
N ALA A 95 -2.26 1.60 -2.38
CA ALA A 95 -3.15 2.48 -1.64
C ALA A 95 -3.26 2.09 -0.16
N GLU A 96 -3.35 0.80 0.16
CA GLU A 96 -3.43 0.32 1.54
C GLU A 96 -2.12 0.52 2.28
N PHE A 97 -0.97 0.31 1.62
CA PHE A 97 0.34 0.62 2.18
C PHE A 97 0.45 2.09 2.54
N ALA A 98 0.01 2.99 1.65
CA ALA A 98 0.01 4.42 1.90
C ALA A 98 -0.94 4.79 3.06
N ARG A 99 -2.12 4.17 3.16
CA ARG A 99 -3.04 4.37 4.30
C ARG A 99 -2.43 3.95 5.64
N LEU A 100 -1.66 2.85 5.67
CA LEU A 100 -1.01 2.35 6.88
C LEU A 100 0.22 3.16 7.29
N THR A 101 1.07 3.51 6.32
CA THR A 101 2.42 4.03 6.60
C THR A 101 2.54 5.53 6.36
N SER A 102 1.56 6.15 5.68
CA SER A 102 1.65 7.50 5.11
C SER A 102 2.81 7.67 4.11
N VAL A 103 3.32 6.57 3.55
CA VAL A 103 4.42 6.57 2.59
C VAL A 103 3.91 6.17 1.21
N ASP A 104 4.33 6.92 0.19
CA ASP A 104 4.17 6.53 -1.21
C ASP A 104 5.15 5.41 -1.53
N LEU A 105 4.63 4.18 -1.64
CA LEU A 105 5.42 2.97 -1.83
C LEU A 105 6.34 3.05 -3.05
N LYS A 106 5.76 3.36 -4.22
CA LYS A 106 6.50 3.40 -5.49
C LYS A 106 7.54 4.50 -5.47
N LYS A 107 7.15 5.72 -5.09
CA LYS A 107 8.07 6.85 -5.05
C LYS A 107 9.23 6.61 -4.10
N SER A 108 8.96 6.11 -2.88
CA SER A 108 10.02 5.83 -1.91
C SER A 108 10.92 4.69 -2.37
N PHE A 109 10.36 3.63 -2.95
CA PHE A 109 11.13 2.52 -3.50
C PHE A 109 12.06 2.97 -4.63
N PHE A 110 11.53 3.67 -5.64
CA PHE A 110 12.31 4.13 -6.77
C PHE A 110 13.34 5.18 -6.36
N SER A 111 13.00 6.11 -5.47
CA SER A 111 13.97 7.07 -4.94
C SER A 111 15.13 6.37 -4.23
N GLY A 112 14.85 5.31 -3.45
CA GLY A 112 15.90 4.52 -2.81
C GLY A 112 16.76 3.76 -3.81
N LEU A 113 16.14 3.19 -4.84
CA LEU A 113 16.88 2.57 -5.95
C LEU A 113 17.78 3.59 -6.64
N ASP A 114 17.26 4.74 -7.05
CA ASP A 114 18.05 5.75 -7.77
C ASP A 114 19.21 6.28 -6.92
N GLN A 115 19.01 6.41 -5.61
CA GLN A 115 20.06 6.82 -4.68
C GLN A 115 21.18 5.78 -4.54
N HIS A 116 20.85 4.48 -4.47
CA HIS A 116 21.81 3.44 -4.11
C HIS A 116 22.34 2.64 -5.31
N LEU A 117 21.61 2.61 -6.42
CA LEU A 117 21.95 1.83 -7.61
C LEU A 117 23.33 2.19 -8.17
N PRO A 118 23.75 3.46 -8.31
CA PRO A 118 25.08 3.77 -8.84
C PRO A 118 26.22 3.10 -8.06
N ARG A 119 26.18 3.17 -6.73
CA ARG A 119 27.18 2.54 -5.85
C ARG A 119 27.14 1.01 -5.92
N PHE A 120 25.94 0.42 -6.02
CA PHE A 120 25.83 -1.01 -6.24
C PHE A 120 26.47 -1.43 -7.56
N LEU A 121 26.22 -0.68 -8.65
CA LEU A 121 26.80 -0.96 -9.96
C LEU A 121 28.34 -0.90 -9.90
N GLU A 122 28.94 0.08 -9.22
CA GLU A 122 30.39 0.16 -9.03
C GLU A 122 30.96 -1.07 -8.29
N LEU A 123 30.34 -1.46 -7.17
CA LEU A 123 30.75 -2.63 -6.39
C LEU A 123 30.64 -3.92 -7.21
N PHE A 124 29.58 -4.06 -8.00
CA PHE A 124 29.41 -5.21 -8.88
C PHE A 124 30.43 -5.20 -10.02
N LYS A 125 30.75 -4.06 -10.64
CA LYS A 125 31.82 -3.94 -11.67
C LYS A 125 33.18 -4.36 -11.11
N ALA A 126 33.52 -3.89 -9.90
CA ALA A 126 34.78 -4.23 -9.24
C ALA A 126 34.88 -5.73 -8.92
N LYS A 127 33.74 -6.39 -8.65
CA LYS A 127 33.66 -7.83 -8.34
C LYS A 127 33.49 -8.72 -9.59
N SER A 128 32.97 -8.19 -10.69
CA SER A 128 32.59 -8.93 -11.91
C SER A 128 33.74 -9.24 -12.86
N GLY A 129 35.00 -9.08 -12.44
CA GLY A 129 36.17 -9.62 -13.17
C GLY A 129 36.15 -11.15 -13.40
N LYS A 130 35.07 -11.86 -13.03
CA LYS A 130 34.94 -13.32 -13.07
C LYS A 130 33.67 -13.87 -13.76
N SER A 131 32.76 -13.04 -14.31
CA SER A 131 31.53 -13.54 -14.98
C SER A 131 31.06 -12.66 -16.14
N ALA A 132 31.14 -13.19 -17.36
CA ALA A 132 30.72 -12.50 -18.59
C ALA A 132 29.21 -12.19 -18.64
N GLY A 133 28.38 -12.95 -17.93
CA GLY A 133 26.92 -12.73 -17.85
C GLY A 133 26.56 -11.48 -17.06
N GLN A 134 27.22 -11.27 -15.91
CA GLN A 134 27.00 -10.11 -15.04
C GLN A 134 27.37 -8.81 -15.73
N SER A 135 28.48 -8.79 -16.48
CA SER A 135 28.94 -7.59 -17.20
C SER A 135 27.97 -7.11 -18.29
N LYS A 136 27.22 -8.01 -18.95
CA LYS A 136 26.20 -7.62 -19.95
C LYS A 136 24.98 -6.97 -19.29
N GLN A 137 24.53 -7.53 -18.17
CA GLN A 137 23.36 -7.04 -17.43
C GLN A 137 23.66 -5.71 -16.73
N LEU A 138 24.90 -5.50 -16.30
CA LEU A 138 25.34 -4.24 -15.69
C LEU A 138 25.40 -3.08 -16.71
N LYS A 139 25.75 -3.37 -17.97
CA LYS A 139 25.75 -2.39 -19.05
C LYS A 139 24.35 -1.88 -19.39
N CYS A 140 23.31 -2.71 -19.29
CA CYS A 140 21.95 -2.24 -19.57
C CYS A 140 21.40 -1.32 -18.46
N LEU A 141 21.94 -1.41 -17.24
CA LEU A 141 21.54 -0.57 -16.10
C LEU A 141 22.23 0.79 -16.06
N ASP A 142 23.39 0.92 -16.72
CA ASP A 142 24.13 2.18 -16.91
C ASP A 142 23.49 3.08 -17.98
N ASP A 143 22.48 2.56 -18.68
CA ASP A 143 21.79 3.23 -19.76
C ASP A 143 20.80 4.25 -19.16
N SER A 144 21.14 5.54 -19.28
CA SER A 144 20.35 6.70 -18.79
C SER A 144 18.91 6.73 -19.31
N SER A 145 18.59 5.91 -20.31
CA SER A 145 17.25 5.66 -20.80
C SER A 145 16.31 4.99 -19.78
N ILE A 146 16.83 4.19 -18.82
CA ILE A 146 16.00 3.55 -17.78
C ILE A 146 15.51 4.56 -16.75
N LEU A 147 16.37 5.51 -16.34
CA LEU A 147 16.00 6.60 -15.44
C LEU A 147 14.92 7.50 -16.07
N ARG A 148 15.06 7.82 -17.38
CA ARG A 148 14.05 8.60 -18.14
C ARG A 148 12.73 7.88 -18.38
N LYS A 149 12.73 6.54 -18.49
CA LYS A 149 11.48 5.78 -18.68
C LYS A 149 10.66 5.69 -17.39
N ARG A 150 11.29 5.78 -16.22
CA ARG A 150 10.63 5.70 -14.91
C ARG A 150 10.00 7.03 -14.47
N SER A 151 10.56 8.17 -14.87
CA SER A 151 9.95 9.49 -14.64
C SER A 151 8.63 9.73 -15.40
N VAL A 152 8.25 8.83 -16.31
CA VAL A 152 6.98 8.89 -17.06
C VAL A 152 5.89 8.02 -16.40
N VAL A 153 6.27 7.13 -15.47
CA VAL A 153 5.38 6.17 -14.81
C VAL A 153 5.05 6.57 -13.36
N LEU A 154 5.83 7.48 -12.77
CA LEU A 154 5.55 8.20 -11.53
C LEU A 154 4.85 9.52 -11.84
#